data_AF-Q2PJA3-F1
#
_entry.id   AF-Q2PJA3-F1
#
_cell.length_a   1.000
_cell.length_b   1.000
_cell.length_c   1.000
_cell.angle_alpha   90.00
_cell.angle_beta   90.00
_cell.angle_gamma   90.00
#
_symmetry.space_group_name_H-M   'P 1'
#
loop_
_entity.id
_entity.type
_entity.pdbx_description
1 polymer ?
#
loop_
_entity_poly.entity_id
_entity_poly.type
_entity_poly.pdbx_seq_one_letter_code
_entity_poly.pdbx_strand_id
1 'polypeptide(L)'
;MFDIVTLARIQFAMTTVFHFFYVPFSIGLALVVAIMETMYVVGKEGRYRKMANFWGNIFLLNFAVGVVTGIIQEFQFGMNWSDYSRFVGDIFVINPH
;
A
#
# COMPACT_ATOMS: atom_id res chain seq x y z
N MET A 1 0.86 -27.69 -18.59
CA MET A 1 0.74 -27.30 -17.18
C MET A 1 1.76 -26.21 -16.93
N PHE A 2 1.41 -25.11 -16.26
CA PHE A 2 2.39 -24.07 -15.92
C PHE A 2 3.42 -24.62 -14.93
N ASP A 3 4.69 -24.22 -15.08
CA ASP A 3 5.73 -24.55 -14.11
C ASP A 3 5.64 -23.67 -12.85
N ILE A 4 6.31 -24.10 -11.79
CA ILE A 4 6.30 -23.39 -10.49
C ILE A 4 6.80 -21.96 -10.62
N VAL A 5 7.81 -21.71 -11.45
CA VAL A 5 8.39 -20.37 -11.64
C VAL A 5 7.38 -19.44 -12.33
N THR A 6 6.64 -19.91 -13.33
CA THR A 6 5.59 -19.14 -13.98
C THR A 6 4.45 -18.83 -13.02
N LEU A 7 4.04 -19.79 -12.19
CA LEU A 7 3.03 -19.54 -11.15
C LEU A 7 3.49 -18.50 -10.12
N ALA A 8 4.74 -18.58 -9.66
CA ALA A 8 5.32 -17.60 -8.73
C ALA A 8 5.37 -16.18 -9.33
N ARG A 9 5.71 -16.06 -10.62
CA ARG A 9 5.69 -14.78 -11.35
C ARG A 9 4.29 -14.21 -11.47
N ILE A 10 3.31 -15.03 -11.85
CA ILE A 10 1.91 -14.60 -11.97
C ILE A 10 1.37 -14.19 -10.60
N GLN A 11 1.62 -14.98 -9.55
CA GLN A 11 1.21 -14.67 -8.19
C GLN A 11 1.78 -13.32 -7.73
N PHE A 12 3.08 -13.10 -7.93
CA PHE A 12 3.74 -11.84 -7.57
C PHE A 12 3.23 -10.65 -8.39
N ALA A 13 3.03 -10.83 -9.70
CA ALA A 13 2.48 -9.80 -10.57
C ALA A 13 1.07 -9.39 -10.14
N MET A 14 0.19 -10.36 -9.84
CA MET A 14 -1.16 -10.08 -9.36
C MET A 14 -1.14 -9.32 -8.04
N THR A 15 -0.38 -9.78 -7.05
CA THR A 15 -0.26 -9.09 -5.75
C THR A 15 0.29 -7.68 -5.91
N THR A 16 1.32 -7.49 -6.73
CA THR A 16 1.92 -6.17 -7.00
C THR A 16 0.92 -5.23 -7.65
N VAL A 17 0.18 -5.69 -8.67
CA VAL A 17 -0.83 -4.87 -9.36
C VAL A 17 -1.92 -4.45 -8.38
N PHE A 18 -2.46 -5.37 -7.59
CA PHE A 18 -3.47 -5.03 -6.57
C PHE A 18 -2.92 -4.04 -5.54
N HIS A 19 -1.74 -4.31 -4.97
CA HIS A 19 -1.12 -3.42 -4.00
C HIS A 19 -0.91 -2.01 -4.58
N PHE A 20 -0.38 -1.92 -5.80
CA PHE A 20 -0.10 -0.65 -6.47
C PHE A 20 -1.36 0.14 -6.87
N PHE A 21 -2.55 -0.45 -6.91
CA PHE A 21 -3.78 0.33 -7.04
C PHE A 21 -4.11 1.09 -5.75
N TYR A 22 -3.96 0.44 -4.59
CA TYR A 22 -4.31 1.03 -3.30
C TYR A 22 -3.29 2.07 -2.81
N VAL A 23 -2.00 1.86 -3.06
CA VAL A 23 -0.93 2.75 -2.59
C VAL A 23 -1.08 4.22 -3.06
N PRO A 24 -1.06 4.54 -4.37
CA PRO A 24 -1.17 5.92 -4.85
C PRO A 24 -2.55 6.51 -4.53
N PHE A 25 -3.60 5.69 -4.50
CA PHE A 25 -4.94 6.12 -4.12
C PHE A 25 -5.00 6.56 -2.65
N SER A 26 -4.38 5.78 -1.73
CA SER A 26 -4.24 6.16 -0.33
C SER A 26 -3.42 7.42 -0.15
N ILE A 27 -2.30 7.60 -0.87
CA ILE A 27 -1.49 8.82 -0.82
C ILE A 27 -2.31 10.04 -1.27
N GLY A 28 -3.04 9.91 -2.39
CA GLY A 28 -3.90 10.97 -2.90
C GLY A 28 -5.02 11.33 -1.92
N LEU A 29 -5.73 10.33 -1.38
CA LEU A 29 -6.78 10.56 -0.39
C LEU A 29 -6.26 11.16 0.91
N ALA A 30 -5.09 10.74 1.38
CA ALA A 30 -4.47 11.31 2.58
C ALA A 30 -4.24 12.82 2.40
N LEU A 31 -3.72 13.23 1.24
CA LEU A 31 -3.51 14.65 0.93
C LEU A 31 -4.85 15.40 0.86
N VAL A 32 -5.86 14.83 0.20
CA VAL A 32 -7.19 15.45 0.10
C VAL A 32 -7.83 15.63 1.48
N VAL A 33 -7.80 14.61 2.33
CA VAL A 33 -8.33 14.68 3.71
C VAL A 33 -7.56 15.72 4.52
N ALA A 34 -6.22 15.76 4.43
CA ALA A 34 -5.41 16.74 5.13
C ALA A 34 -5.74 18.19 4.70
N ILE A 35 -5.95 18.43 3.40
CA ILE A 35 -6.34 19.74 2.88
C ILE A 35 -7.73 20.14 3.40
N MET A 36 -8.70 19.22 3.37
CA MET A 36 -10.05 19.48 3.87
C MET A 36 -10.06 19.78 5.38
N GLU A 37 -9.32 19.00 6.17
CA GLU A 37 -9.19 19.22 7.61
C GLU A 37 -8.51 20.58 7.90
N THR A 38 -7.48 20.94 7.12
CA THR A 38 -6.82 22.24 7.23
C THR A 38 -7.79 23.38 6.92
N MET A 39 -8.57 23.29 5.85
CA MET A 39 -9.61 24.30 5.52
C MET A 39 -10.66 24.41 6.62
N TYR A 40 -11.05 23.29 7.25
CA TYR A 40 -11.94 23.31 8.40
C TYR A 40 -11.32 24.04 9.60
N VAL A 41 -10.07 23.73 9.95
CA VAL A 41 -9.40 24.33 11.12
C VAL A 41 -9.20 25.83 10.94
N VAL A 42 -8.81 26.27 9.74
CA VAL A 42 -8.56 27.69 9.40
C VAL A 42 -9.86 28.47 9.21
N GLY A 43 -10.78 27.95 8.40
CA GLY A 43 -12.01 28.67 8.02
C GLY A 43 -13.19 28.48 8.98
N LYS A 44 -13.12 27.50 9.89
CA LYS A 44 -14.22 27.09 10.81
C LYS A 44 -15.53 26.71 10.11
N GLU A 45 -15.49 26.41 8.81
CA GLU A 45 -16.68 26.02 8.05
C GLU A 45 -16.98 24.53 8.22
N GLY A 46 -18.11 24.20 8.86
CA GLY A 46 -18.47 22.81 9.19
C GLY A 46 -18.64 21.87 7.98
N ARG A 47 -18.80 22.41 6.76
CA ARG A 47 -18.85 21.62 5.52
C ARG A 47 -17.56 20.84 5.30
N TYR A 48 -16.40 21.46 5.50
CA TYR A 48 -15.11 20.80 5.29
C TYR A 48 -14.87 19.67 6.28
N ARG A 49 -15.34 19.79 7.53
CA ARG A 49 -15.28 18.69 8.51
C ARG A 49 -16.12 17.48 8.09
N LYS A 50 -17.31 17.72 7.53
CA LYS A 50 -18.15 16.62 7.01
C LYS A 50 -17.46 15.92 5.83
N MET A 51 -16.83 16.69 4.95
CA MET A 51 -16.08 16.16 3.81
C MET A 51 -14.84 15.37 4.28
N ALA A 52 -14.05 15.92 5.20
CA ALA A 52 -12.88 15.26 5.77
C ALA A 52 -13.24 13.93 6.44
N ASN A 53 -14.33 13.88 7.22
CA ASN A 53 -14.82 12.63 7.81
C ASN A 53 -15.26 11.60 6.76
N PHE A 54 -15.99 12.03 5.72
CA PHE A 54 -16.45 11.15 4.65
C PHE A 54 -15.27 10.54 3.88
N TRP A 55 -14.36 11.38 3.40
CA TRP A 55 -13.17 10.93 2.67
C TRP A 55 -12.18 10.20 3.56
N GLY A 56 -12.11 10.55 4.84
CA GLY A 56 -11.29 9.88 5.85
C GLY A 56 -11.70 8.42 6.06
N ASN A 57 -13.01 8.13 6.10
CA ASN A 57 -13.50 6.75 6.18
C ASN A 57 -13.10 5.94 4.95
N ILE A 58 -13.23 6.52 3.75
CA ILE A 58 -12.81 5.87 2.50
C ILE A 58 -11.29 5.64 2.50
N PHE A 59 -10.51 6.63 2.94
CA PHE A 59 -9.06 6.52 3.08
C PHE A 59 -8.68 5.36 4.00
N LEU A 60 -9.27 5.25 5.18
CA LEU A 60 -8.97 4.19 6.14
C LEU A 60 -9.23 2.80 5.58
N LEU A 61 -10.36 2.61 4.88
CA LEU A 61 -10.68 1.34 4.24
C LEU A 61 -9.66 0.96 3.17
N ASN A 62 -9.31 1.91 2.29
CA ASN A 62 -8.32 1.67 1.23
C ASN A 62 -6.93 1.41 1.81
N PHE A 63 -6.54 2.18 2.83
CA PHE A 63 -5.27 2.03 3.51
C PHE A 63 -5.13 0.64 4.14
N ALA A 64 -6.18 0.14 4.81
CA ALA A 64 -6.17 -1.20 5.39
C ALA A 64 -5.91 -2.30 4.34
N VAL A 65 -6.55 -2.21 3.17
CA VAL A 65 -6.32 -3.16 2.07
C VAL A 65 -4.91 -3.02 1.50
N GLY A 66 -4.42 -1.79 1.34
CA GLY A 66 -3.04 -1.51 0.93
C GLY A 66 -2.01 -2.14 1.87
N VAL A 67 -2.19 -2.01 3.19
CA VAL A 67 -1.31 -2.62 4.20
C VAL A 67 -1.33 -4.15 4.10
N VAL A 68 -2.51 -4.76 4.05
CA VAL A 68 -2.64 -6.23 3.96
C VAL A 68 -1.99 -6.77 2.69
N THR A 69 -2.22 -6.13 1.55
CA THR A 69 -1.59 -6.55 0.27
C THR A 69 -0.08 -6.36 0.28
N GLY A 70 0.43 -5.32 0.94
CA GLY A 70 1.87 -5.09 1.11
C GLY A 70 2.53 -6.18 1.97
N ILE A 71 1.90 -6.54 3.09
CA ILE A 71 2.37 -7.65 3.96
C ILE A 71 2.41 -8.97 3.17
N ILE A 72 1.38 -9.25 2.37
CA ILE A 72 1.37 -10.45 1.53
C ILE A 72 2.54 -10.43 0.54
N GLN A 73 2.81 -9.28 -0.08
CA GLN A 73 3.91 -9.12 -1.03
C GLN A 73 5.29 -9.28 -0.36
N GLU A 74 5.45 -8.77 0.86
CA GLU A 74 6.66 -8.98 1.68
C GLU A 74 6.91 -10.47 1.94
N PHE A 75 5.89 -11.21 2.38
CA PHE A 75 6.02 -12.65 2.61
C PHE A 75 6.31 -13.45 1.33
N GLN A 76 5.88 -12.97 0.15
CA GLN A 76 6.23 -13.62 -1.12
C GLN A 76 7.74 -13.59 -1.40
N PHE A 77 8.47 -12.56 -0.94
CA PHE A 77 9.93 -12.53 -1.02
C PHE A 77 10.59 -13.60 -0.16
N GLY A 78 9.99 -13.93 1.00
CA GLY A 78 10.47 -14.99 1.89
C GLY A 78 10.10 -16.41 1.47
N MET A 79 9.00 -16.58 0.72
CA MET A 79 8.50 -17.90 0.30
C MET A 79 8.92 -18.25 -1.13
N ASN A 80 8.36 -17.54 -2.11
CA ASN A 80 8.48 -17.88 -3.54
C ASN A 80 9.79 -17.37 -4.16
N TRP A 81 10.44 -16.40 -3.51
CA TRP A 81 11.67 -15.75 -3.99
C TRP A 81 12.81 -15.83 -2.97
N SER A 82 12.82 -16.87 -2.13
CA SER A 82 13.78 -17.01 -1.02
C SER A 82 15.25 -17.03 -1.46
N ASP A 83 15.58 -17.69 -2.58
CA ASP A 83 16.95 -17.72 -3.10
C ASP A 83 17.39 -16.36 -3.65
N TYR A 84 16.48 -15.61 -4.29
CA TYR A 84 16.72 -14.21 -4.67
C TYR A 84 16.99 -13.36 -3.41
N SER A 85 16.13 -13.48 -2.40
CA SER A 85 16.26 -12.75 -1.14
C SER A 85 17.55 -13.08 -0.39
N ARG A 86 18.05 -14.32 -0.45
CA ARG A 86 19.38 -14.67 0.10
C ARG A 86 20.52 -14.06 -0.71
N PHE A 87 20.37 -13.97 -2.03
CA PHE A 87 21.42 -13.47 -2.91
C PHE A 87 21.58 -11.95 -2.87
N VAL A 88 20.48 -11.20 -2.78
CA VAL A 88 20.51 -9.72 -2.76
C VAL A 88 20.10 -9.08 -1.43
N GLY A 89 19.75 -9.89 -0.42
CA GLY A 89 19.17 -9.42 0.84
C GLY A 89 19.99 -8.35 1.54
N ASP A 90 21.32 -8.50 1.57
CA ASP A 90 22.24 -7.55 2.22
C ASP A 90 22.25 -6.15 1.56
N ILE A 91 21.87 -6.06 0.28
CA ILE A 91 21.79 -4.80 -0.47
C ILE A 91 20.35 -4.25 -0.46
N PHE A 92 19.37 -5.16 -0.56
CA PHE A 92 17.97 -4.82 -0.83
C PHE A 92 17.17 -4.52 0.44
N VAL A 93 17.48 -5.21 1.54
CA VAL A 93 16.97 -4.89 2.87
C VAL A 93 18.00 -3.96 3.51
N ILE A 94 17.56 -2.86 4.13
CA ILE A 94 18.45 -1.98 4.89
C ILE A 94 19.02 -2.82 6.04
N ASN A 95 20.20 -3.39 5.82
CA ASN A 95 20.95 -4.10 6.84
C ASN A 95 21.80 -3.07 7.60
N PRO A 96 21.61 -2.88 8.92
CA PRO A 96 22.50 -2.01 9.68
C PRO A 96 23.94 -2.57 9.79
N HIS A 97 24.19 -3.85 9.52
CA HIS A 97 25.50 -4.51 9.67
C HIS A 97 25.77 -5.66 8.69
#